data_AF-A0A5Q0BLA4-F1
#
_entry.id   AF-A0A5Q0BLA4-F1
#
_cell.length_a   1.000
_cell.length_b   1.000
_cell.length_c   1.000
_cell.angle_alpha   90.00
_cell.angle_beta   90.00
_cell.angle_gamma   90.00
#
_symmetry.space_group_name_H-M   'P 1'
#
loop_
_entity.id
_entity.type
_entity.pdbx_description
1 polymer ?
#
loop_
_entity_poly.entity_id
_entity_poly.type
_entity_poly.pdbx_seq_one_letter_code
_entity_poly.pdbx_strand_id
1 'polypeptide(L)'
;MTVMQWFDGNDKLAPALAAAVTADLRAVLEKAPRAALAVSGGNSPVPVFEVLREADLDWPRIVVTLVDERWVPESDPGSNAALVKAHLLQGRAAAADFLPLYTGAATAQAAEDGLAEAFNGIPQPFAALILGMGEDGHTASLFPASPKLQAGLALDGTVATTPPYLAQIGAVEPVERISLTLPWILNSLRVYLQFGGASKVEVYNKAMQGRNPQYPVSYVLSQTQTPVSVFAARS
;
A
#
# COMPACT_ATOMS: atom_id res chain seq x y z
N MET A 1 -17.40 2.97 -6.69
CA MET A 1 -17.68 4.22 -5.96
C MET A 1 -16.68 4.34 -4.82
N THR A 2 -16.13 5.53 -4.61
CA THR A 2 -15.24 5.84 -3.48
C THR A 2 -16.11 6.25 -2.29
N VAL A 3 -15.97 5.59 -1.15
CA VAL A 3 -16.73 5.90 0.07
C VAL A 3 -15.76 6.43 1.13
N MET A 4 -16.05 7.60 1.69
CA MET A 4 -15.24 8.22 2.74
C MET A 4 -15.93 8.10 4.10
N GLN A 5 -15.14 7.71 5.11
CA GLN A 5 -15.53 7.66 6.51
C GLN A 5 -14.62 8.56 7.33
N TRP A 6 -15.24 9.41 8.16
CA TRP A 6 -14.55 10.31 9.08
C TRP A 6 -14.54 9.72 10.48
N PHE A 7 -13.39 9.85 11.15
CA PHE A 7 -13.17 9.41 12.52
C PHE A 7 -12.68 10.59 13.35
N ASP A 8 -13.14 10.65 14.61
CA ASP A 8 -12.68 11.64 15.59
C ASP A 8 -11.39 11.13 16.25
N GLY A 9 -10.31 11.08 15.48
CA GLY A 9 -8.99 10.63 15.92
C GLY A 9 -8.56 9.24 15.43
N ASN A 10 -7.23 9.01 15.49
CA ASN A 10 -6.62 7.75 15.06
C ASN A 10 -6.99 6.57 15.96
N ASP A 11 -7.34 6.81 17.23
CA ASP A 11 -7.79 5.77 18.17
C ASP A 11 -9.12 5.13 17.76
N LYS A 12 -9.94 5.84 16.96
CA LYS A 12 -11.18 5.31 16.37
C LYS A 12 -10.95 4.76 14.96
N LEU A 13 -10.13 5.45 14.17
CA LEU A 13 -9.82 5.05 12.80
C LEU A 13 -9.13 3.68 12.76
N ALA A 14 -8.10 3.48 13.60
CA ALA A 14 -7.27 2.29 13.53
C ALA A 14 -8.03 0.98 13.77
N PRO A 15 -8.84 0.84 14.84
CA PRO A 15 -9.65 -0.36 15.03
C PRO A 15 -10.68 -0.58 13.91
N ALA A 16 -11.29 0.49 13.39
CA ALA A 16 -12.27 0.39 12.32
C ALA A 16 -11.63 -0.12 11.02
N LEU A 17 -10.46 0.42 10.65
CA LEU A 17 -9.72 -0.02 9.46
C LEU A 17 -9.20 -1.45 9.64
N ALA A 18 -8.63 -1.79 10.81
CA ALA A 18 -8.17 -3.14 11.09
C ALA A 18 -9.32 -4.17 11.02
N ALA A 19 -10.51 -3.83 11.54
CA ALA A 19 -11.68 -4.69 11.44
C ALA A 19 -12.14 -4.90 9.99
N ALA A 20 -12.12 -3.85 9.16
CA ALA A 20 -12.48 -3.92 7.76
C ALA A 20 -11.51 -4.81 6.96
N VAL A 21 -10.19 -4.61 7.16
CA VAL A 21 -9.14 -5.44 6.56
C VAL A 21 -9.24 -6.91 7.01
N THR A 22 -9.54 -7.13 8.29
CA THR A 22 -9.76 -8.47 8.84
C THR A 22 -10.93 -9.18 8.16
N ALA A 23 -12.03 -8.46 7.91
CA ALA A 23 -13.19 -9.01 7.24
C ALA A 23 -12.89 -9.42 5.79
N ASP A 24 -12.15 -8.59 5.05
CA ASP A 24 -11.75 -8.91 3.67
C ASP A 24 -10.82 -10.13 3.60
N LEU A 25 -9.82 -10.19 4.48
CA LEU A 25 -8.90 -11.33 4.56
C LEU A 25 -9.66 -12.62 4.90
N ARG A 26 -10.57 -12.58 5.88
CA ARG A 26 -11.41 -13.74 6.24
C ARG A 26 -12.25 -14.21 5.06
N ALA A 27 -12.93 -13.28 4.38
CA ALA A 27 -13.78 -13.60 3.22
C ALA A 27 -13.01 -14.27 2.07
N VAL A 28 -11.72 -13.94 1.89
CA VAL A 28 -10.84 -14.63 0.92
C VAL A 28 -10.43 -16.00 1.44
N LEU A 29 -10.01 -16.12 2.69
CA LEU A 29 -9.56 -17.40 3.28
C LEU A 29 -10.68 -18.45 3.39
N GLU A 30 -11.95 -18.04 3.37
CA GLU A 30 -13.10 -18.95 3.24
C GLU A 30 -13.20 -19.63 1.87
N LYS A 31 -12.61 -19.03 0.83
CA LYS A 31 -12.79 -19.45 -0.58
C LYS A 31 -11.48 -19.86 -1.25
N ALA A 32 -10.34 -19.45 -0.70
CA ALA A 32 -9.02 -19.67 -1.26
C ALA A 32 -8.04 -20.17 -0.19
N PRO A 33 -7.04 -20.98 -0.57
CA PRO A 33 -6.08 -21.55 0.37
C PRO A 33 -5.17 -20.49 0.99
N ARG A 34 -4.96 -19.34 0.35
CA ARG A 34 -4.12 -18.24 0.83
C ARG A 34 -4.70 -16.88 0.45
N ALA A 35 -4.31 -15.85 1.17
CA ALA A 35 -4.66 -14.45 0.89
C ALA A 35 -3.40 -13.58 0.93
N ALA A 36 -3.43 -12.42 0.25
CA ALA A 36 -2.35 -11.45 0.30
C ALA A 36 -2.84 -10.08 0.80
N LEU A 37 -2.03 -9.44 1.64
CA LEU A 37 -2.21 -8.08 2.16
C LEU A 37 -1.01 -7.23 1.76
N ALA A 38 -1.25 -6.11 1.07
CA ALA A 38 -0.21 -5.13 0.76
C ALA A 38 -0.39 -3.86 1.60
N VAL A 39 0.69 -3.35 2.21
CA VAL A 39 0.61 -2.19 3.12
C VAL A 39 1.64 -1.11 2.81
N SER A 40 1.27 0.15 3.01
CA SER A 40 2.21 1.29 3.08
C SER A 40 2.96 1.31 4.40
N GLY A 41 4.19 1.86 4.38
CA GLY A 41 4.89 2.22 5.61
C GLY A 41 4.58 3.65 6.10
N GLY A 42 5.53 4.22 6.85
CA GLY A 42 5.36 5.48 7.58
C GLY A 42 4.64 5.32 8.91
N ASN A 43 4.55 6.39 9.70
CA ASN A 43 4.02 6.33 11.07
C ASN A 43 2.49 6.25 11.14
N SER A 44 1.78 6.78 10.14
CA SER A 44 0.31 6.78 10.12
C SER A 44 -0.35 5.40 10.20
N PRO A 45 0.14 4.34 9.49
CA PRO A 45 -0.42 2.99 9.63
C PRO A 45 -0.09 2.25 10.92
N VAL A 46 0.88 2.70 11.73
CA VAL A 46 1.36 1.95 12.90
C VAL A 46 0.23 1.55 13.87
N PRO A 47 -0.68 2.45 14.28
CA PRO A 47 -1.79 2.06 15.14
C PRO A 47 -2.73 1.02 14.52
N VAL A 48 -2.90 1.04 13.19
CA VAL A 48 -3.69 0.03 12.46
C VAL A 48 -3.00 -1.32 12.54
N PHE A 49 -1.68 -1.36 12.33
CA PHE A 49 -0.89 -2.59 12.40
C PHE A 49 -0.93 -3.23 13.79
N GLU A 50 -0.81 -2.42 14.84
CA GLU A 50 -0.84 -2.90 16.23
C GLU A 50 -2.19 -3.48 16.64
N VAL A 51 -3.29 -2.99 16.07
CA VAL A 51 -4.62 -3.60 16.26
C VAL A 51 -4.77 -4.84 15.37
N LEU A 52 -4.39 -4.73 14.10
CA LEU A 52 -4.57 -5.79 13.10
C LEU A 52 -3.80 -7.06 13.47
N ARG A 53 -2.59 -6.94 14.02
CA ARG A 53 -1.73 -8.11 14.35
C ARG A 53 -2.36 -9.09 15.34
N GLU A 54 -3.33 -8.63 16.13
CA GLU A 54 -4.05 -9.43 17.13
C GLU A 54 -5.35 -10.03 16.59
N ALA A 55 -5.69 -9.77 15.32
CA ALA A 55 -6.91 -10.29 14.70
C ALA A 55 -6.90 -11.82 14.66
N ASP A 56 -8.10 -12.39 14.85
CA ASP A 56 -8.35 -13.83 14.76
C ASP A 56 -8.48 -14.27 13.30
N LEU A 57 -7.32 -14.49 12.67
CA LEU A 57 -7.14 -14.94 11.30
C LEU A 57 -6.17 -16.13 11.26
N ASP A 58 -6.26 -16.92 10.20
CA ASP A 58 -5.31 -18.00 9.91
C ASP A 58 -4.04 -17.41 9.27
N TRP A 59 -3.24 -16.72 10.08
CA TRP A 59 -2.05 -15.97 9.66
C TRP A 59 -1.04 -16.78 8.84
N PRO A 60 -0.76 -18.07 9.10
CA PRO A 60 0.07 -18.91 8.22
C PRO A 60 -0.37 -18.98 6.75
N ARG A 61 -1.63 -18.64 6.44
CA ARG A 61 -2.16 -18.60 5.08
C ARG A 61 -2.17 -17.20 4.47
N ILE A 62 -1.66 -16.20 5.18
CA ILE A 62 -1.61 -14.81 4.74
C ILE A 62 -0.17 -14.46 4.35
N VAL A 63 -0.03 -13.87 3.16
CA VAL A 63 1.21 -13.22 2.74
C VAL A 63 1.07 -11.71 2.92
N VAL A 64 1.96 -11.11 3.70
CA VAL A 64 2.08 -9.66 3.80
C VAL A 64 3.17 -9.17 2.85
N THR A 65 2.94 -8.06 2.16
CA THR A 65 3.96 -7.36 1.38
C THR A 65 3.78 -5.85 1.47
N LEU A 66 4.64 -5.10 0.79
CA LEU A 66 4.66 -3.64 0.81
C LEU A 66 4.14 -3.08 -0.52
N VAL A 67 3.45 -1.94 -0.46
CA VAL A 67 3.10 -1.19 -1.69
C VAL A 67 4.29 -0.39 -2.22
N ASP A 68 5.26 -0.08 -1.37
CA ASP A 68 6.51 0.58 -1.73
C ASP A 68 7.57 0.39 -0.63
N GLU A 69 8.83 0.61 -0.99
CA GLU A 69 9.96 0.50 -0.07
C GLU A 69 11.06 1.49 -0.43
N ARG A 70 11.80 1.94 0.58
CA ARG A 70 13.04 2.70 0.44
C ARG A 70 14.14 1.70 0.13
N TRP A 71 14.99 1.99 -0.85
CA TRP A 71 16.06 1.08 -1.26
C TRP A 71 17.24 1.11 -0.29
N VAL A 72 16.97 0.71 0.94
CA VAL A 72 17.89 0.69 2.08
C VAL A 72 17.77 -0.65 2.81
N PRO A 73 18.83 -1.11 3.48
CA PRO A 73 18.77 -2.32 4.30
C PRO A 73 17.68 -2.25 5.38
N GLU A 74 17.18 -3.42 5.81
CA GLU A 74 16.19 -3.51 6.89
C GLU A 74 16.68 -2.94 8.23
N SER A 75 17.99 -2.86 8.44
CA SER A 75 18.56 -2.19 9.63
C SER A 75 18.40 -0.67 9.61
N ASP A 76 18.04 -0.08 8.48
CA ASP A 76 17.85 1.36 8.33
C ASP A 76 16.49 1.80 8.92
N PRO A 77 16.44 2.89 9.71
CA PRO A 77 15.19 3.41 10.27
C PRO A 77 14.13 3.81 9.22
N GLY A 78 14.55 4.06 7.98
CA GLY A 78 13.68 4.37 6.84
C GLY A 78 13.07 3.14 6.15
N SER A 79 13.41 1.91 6.56
CA SER A 79 12.85 0.69 5.95
C SER A 79 11.38 0.47 6.36
N ASN A 80 10.51 0.35 5.35
CA ASN A 80 9.11 -0.04 5.56
C ASN A 80 9.00 -1.50 6.01
N ALA A 81 9.90 -2.39 5.55
CA ALA A 81 9.98 -3.77 6.00
C ALA A 81 10.29 -3.86 7.50
N ALA A 82 11.22 -3.05 8.00
CA ALA A 82 11.52 -2.96 9.43
C ALA A 82 10.29 -2.51 10.23
N LEU A 83 9.59 -1.47 9.75
CA LEU A 83 8.36 -0.98 10.38
C LEU A 83 7.25 -2.03 10.42
N VAL A 84 7.02 -2.74 9.31
CA VAL A 84 6.01 -3.81 9.23
C VAL A 84 6.37 -4.97 10.14
N LYS A 85 7.65 -5.37 10.20
CA LYS A 85 8.10 -6.41 11.14
C LYS A 85 7.92 -5.99 12.59
N ALA A 86 8.24 -4.74 12.92
CA ALA A 86 8.14 -4.24 14.28
C ALA A 86 6.69 -4.09 14.78
N HIS A 87 5.75 -3.71 13.91
CA HIS A 87 4.38 -3.36 14.34
C HIS A 87 3.30 -4.32 13.86
N LEU A 88 3.40 -4.91 12.66
CA LEU A 88 2.40 -5.81 12.11
C LEU A 88 2.76 -7.29 12.32
N LEU A 89 3.97 -7.72 11.98
CA LEU A 89 4.38 -9.14 12.05
C LEU A 89 4.84 -9.52 13.46
N GLN A 90 3.99 -9.21 14.44
CA GLN A 90 4.14 -9.54 15.85
C GLN A 90 2.87 -10.25 16.34
N GLY A 91 2.89 -10.79 17.56
CA GLY A 91 1.71 -11.44 18.14
C GLY A 91 1.22 -12.59 17.25
N ARG A 92 -0.08 -12.61 16.92
CA ARG A 92 -0.66 -13.65 16.06
C ARG A 92 -0.18 -13.55 14.60
N ALA A 93 -0.01 -12.32 14.11
CA ALA A 93 0.44 -12.06 12.74
C ALA A 93 1.92 -12.36 12.49
N ALA A 94 2.71 -12.67 13.53
CA ALA A 94 4.08 -13.16 13.38
C ALA A 94 4.16 -14.48 12.57
N ALA A 95 3.06 -15.22 12.47
CA ALA A 95 2.98 -16.46 11.70
C ALA A 95 2.70 -16.24 10.20
N ALA A 96 2.50 -15.00 9.76
CA ALA A 96 2.30 -14.69 8.34
C ALA A 96 3.60 -14.81 7.54
N ASP A 97 3.48 -15.21 6.28
CA ASP A 97 4.58 -15.08 5.33
C ASP A 97 4.79 -13.59 4.99
N PHE A 98 6.04 -13.20 4.76
CA PHE A 98 6.37 -11.83 4.37
C PHE A 98 7.23 -11.79 3.11
N LEU A 99 6.78 -11.04 2.11
CA LEU A 99 7.56 -10.70 0.92
C LEU A 99 8.13 -9.28 1.08
N PRO A 100 9.41 -9.12 1.50
CA PRO A 100 10.10 -7.83 1.49
C PRO A 100 10.40 -7.38 0.06
N LEU A 101 10.61 -6.08 -0.14
CA LEU A 101 11.00 -5.54 -1.45
C LEU A 101 12.49 -5.22 -1.58
N TYR A 102 13.18 -4.92 -0.47
CA TYR A 102 14.63 -4.74 -0.52
C TYR A 102 15.33 -6.09 -0.67
N THR A 103 16.08 -6.27 -1.77
CA THR A 103 16.78 -7.53 -2.09
C THR A 103 18.27 -7.48 -1.83
N GLY A 104 18.82 -6.29 -1.50
CA GLY A 104 20.27 -6.07 -1.42
C GLY A 104 20.95 -5.84 -2.77
N ALA A 105 20.21 -5.80 -3.89
CA ALA A 105 20.77 -5.43 -5.18
C ALA A 105 21.32 -3.98 -5.15
N ALA A 106 22.30 -3.70 -6.01
CA ALA A 106 23.02 -2.42 -6.02
C ALA A 106 22.12 -1.20 -6.21
N THR A 107 21.01 -1.35 -6.93
CA THR A 107 19.98 -0.31 -7.14
C THR A 107 18.60 -0.94 -7.12
N ALA A 108 17.57 -0.14 -6.84
CA ALA A 108 16.17 -0.57 -6.92
C ALA A 108 15.83 -1.06 -8.33
N GLN A 109 16.39 -0.42 -9.36
CA GLN A 109 16.18 -0.78 -10.75
C GLN A 109 16.69 -2.18 -11.07
N ALA A 110 17.84 -2.57 -10.50
CA ALA A 110 18.43 -3.89 -10.72
C ALA A 110 17.62 -5.03 -10.07
N ALA A 111 16.68 -4.69 -9.18
CA ALA A 111 15.83 -5.67 -8.51
C ALA A 111 14.44 -5.83 -9.14
N GLU A 112 14.03 -4.97 -10.07
CA GLU A 112 12.67 -4.99 -10.63
C GLU A 112 12.26 -6.36 -11.18
N ASP A 113 13.12 -7.01 -11.97
CA ASP A 113 12.84 -8.31 -12.59
C ASP A 113 12.71 -9.43 -11.54
N GLY A 114 13.63 -9.49 -10.57
CA GLY A 114 13.59 -10.49 -9.51
C GLY A 114 12.40 -10.30 -8.57
N LEU A 115 12.01 -9.05 -8.31
CA LEU A 115 10.80 -8.73 -7.56
C LEU A 115 9.55 -9.10 -8.33
N ALA A 116 9.52 -8.91 -9.65
CA ALA A 116 8.41 -9.34 -10.49
C ALA A 116 8.25 -10.87 -10.48
N GLU A 117 9.35 -11.62 -10.50
CA GLU A 117 9.30 -13.08 -10.34
C GLU A 117 8.77 -13.48 -8.96
N ALA A 118 9.29 -12.90 -7.88
CA ALA A 118 8.82 -13.17 -6.53
C ALA A 118 7.34 -12.82 -6.31
N PHE A 119 6.88 -11.73 -6.94
CA PHE A 119 5.49 -11.29 -6.91
C PHE A 119 4.51 -12.31 -7.52
N ASN A 120 4.94 -13.10 -8.50
CA ASN A 120 4.12 -14.17 -9.06
C ASN A 120 3.89 -15.33 -8.07
N GLY A 121 4.70 -15.41 -7.01
CA GLY A 121 4.58 -16.43 -5.97
C GLY A 121 3.56 -16.12 -4.86
N ILE A 122 2.96 -14.93 -4.85
CA ILE A 122 2.00 -14.52 -3.82
C ILE A 122 0.55 -14.51 -4.35
N PRO A 123 -0.47 -14.71 -3.49
CA PRO A 123 -1.87 -14.70 -3.92
C PRO A 123 -2.30 -13.37 -4.58
N GLN A 124 -3.05 -13.47 -5.68
CA GLN A 124 -3.59 -12.34 -6.42
C GLN A 124 -5.06 -12.61 -6.81
N PRO A 125 -5.92 -11.58 -6.90
CA PRO A 125 -5.70 -10.20 -6.48
C PRO A 125 -5.45 -10.09 -4.97
N PHE A 126 -4.89 -8.97 -4.49
CA PHE A 126 -4.77 -8.73 -3.05
C PHE A 126 -6.14 -8.77 -2.39
N ALA A 127 -6.26 -9.42 -1.23
CA ALA A 127 -7.51 -9.41 -0.46
C ALA A 127 -7.82 -7.98 0.01
N ALA A 128 -6.80 -7.30 0.53
CA ALA A 128 -6.85 -5.89 0.89
C ALA A 128 -5.49 -5.22 0.63
N LEU A 129 -5.52 -3.92 0.36
CA LEU A 129 -4.35 -3.08 0.18
C LEU A 129 -4.55 -1.78 0.94
N ILE A 130 -3.59 -1.38 1.77
CA ILE A 130 -3.64 -0.16 2.59
C ILE A 130 -2.64 0.86 2.03
N LEU A 131 -3.17 1.96 1.49
CA LEU A 131 -2.42 3.12 1.01
C LEU A 131 -2.38 4.24 2.05
N GLY A 132 -1.26 4.97 2.05
CA GLY A 132 -1.17 6.33 2.57
C GLY A 132 -1.25 7.39 1.47
N MET A 133 -1.33 8.65 1.88
CA MET A 133 -1.21 9.82 1.00
C MET A 133 -0.26 10.85 1.60
N GLY A 134 0.67 11.34 0.76
CA GLY A 134 1.57 12.46 1.07
C GLY A 134 0.88 13.82 0.94
N GLU A 135 1.52 14.88 1.46
CA GLU A 135 1.00 16.26 1.34
C GLU A 135 1.14 16.82 -0.09
N ASP A 136 1.95 16.19 -0.93
CA ASP A 136 2.05 16.45 -2.38
C ASP A 136 1.06 15.59 -3.20
N GLY A 137 0.24 14.76 -2.55
CA GLY A 137 -0.72 13.85 -3.19
C GLY A 137 -0.13 12.55 -3.75
N HIS A 138 1.14 12.24 -3.48
CA HIS A 138 1.68 10.92 -3.80
C HIS A 138 1.00 9.81 -3.00
N THR A 139 1.02 8.60 -3.54
CA THR A 139 0.65 7.37 -2.84
C THR A 139 1.59 6.24 -3.28
N ALA A 140 1.81 5.24 -2.43
CA ALA A 140 2.98 4.37 -2.54
C ALA A 140 4.24 5.26 -2.71
N SER A 141 5.12 4.96 -3.67
CA SER A 141 6.18 5.88 -4.08
C SER A 141 5.89 6.54 -5.44
N LEU A 142 4.63 6.59 -5.91
CA LEU A 142 4.25 7.27 -7.16
C LEU A 142 4.23 8.79 -6.98
N PHE A 143 5.35 9.47 -7.27
CA PHE A 143 5.52 10.90 -7.02
C PHE A 143 5.12 11.81 -8.21
N PRO A 144 4.47 12.97 -7.97
CA PRO A 144 4.01 13.90 -9.02
C PRO A 144 5.08 14.32 -10.04
N ALA A 145 6.31 14.53 -9.58
CA ALA A 145 7.43 15.03 -10.39
C ALA A 145 8.40 13.93 -10.84
N SER A 146 8.07 12.65 -10.60
CA SER A 146 8.92 11.54 -11.02
C SER A 146 8.89 11.38 -12.54
N PRO A 147 10.04 11.27 -13.22
CA PRO A 147 10.08 11.00 -14.66
C PRO A 147 9.46 9.64 -15.02
N LYS A 148 9.33 8.74 -14.03
CA LYS A 148 8.71 7.41 -14.19
C LYS A 148 7.24 7.36 -13.81
N LEU A 149 6.64 8.49 -13.39
CA LEU A 149 5.25 8.51 -12.94
C LEU A 149 4.28 7.97 -13.99
N GLN A 150 4.44 8.36 -15.26
CA GLN A 150 3.54 7.89 -16.33
C GLN A 150 3.58 6.38 -16.51
N ALA A 151 4.78 5.78 -16.47
CA ALA A 151 4.93 4.32 -16.51
C ALA A 151 4.26 3.65 -15.30
N GLY A 152 4.39 4.25 -14.11
CA GLY A 152 3.74 3.74 -12.91
C GLY A 152 2.22 3.91 -12.88
N LEU A 153 1.66 4.88 -13.60
CA LEU A 153 0.22 5.16 -13.68
C LEU A 153 -0.46 4.54 -14.91
N ALA A 154 0.29 3.90 -15.81
CA ALA A 154 -0.20 3.40 -17.09
C ALA A 154 -1.33 2.37 -16.89
N LEU A 155 -2.55 2.72 -17.33
CA LEU A 155 -3.75 1.86 -17.34
C LEU A 155 -4.12 1.40 -18.75
N ASP A 156 -3.28 1.68 -19.75
CA ASP A 156 -3.49 1.40 -21.17
C ASP A 156 -3.10 -0.04 -21.57
N GLY A 157 -2.45 -0.79 -20.67
CA GLY A 157 -2.14 -2.21 -20.82
C GLY A 157 -3.00 -3.13 -19.94
N THR A 158 -2.87 -4.45 -20.18
CA THR A 158 -3.39 -5.45 -19.22
C THR A 158 -2.44 -5.56 -18.02
N VAL A 159 -2.95 -5.89 -16.83
CA VAL A 159 -2.11 -6.15 -15.63
C VAL A 159 -0.98 -7.14 -15.95
N ALA A 160 -1.23 -8.14 -16.80
CA ALA A 160 -0.26 -9.16 -17.20
C ALA A 160 0.95 -8.64 -17.99
N THR A 161 0.87 -7.45 -18.60
CA THR A 161 1.95 -6.86 -19.42
C THR A 161 2.67 -5.72 -18.72
N THR A 162 2.17 -5.27 -17.56
CA THR A 162 2.78 -4.19 -16.78
C THR A 162 3.63 -4.80 -15.67
N PRO A 163 4.90 -4.40 -15.48
CA PRO A 163 5.69 -4.81 -14.33
C PRO A 163 4.98 -4.46 -13.00
N PRO A 164 4.99 -5.34 -11.99
CA PRO A 164 4.39 -5.04 -10.69
C PRO A 164 5.08 -3.89 -9.99
N TYR A 165 6.40 -3.80 -10.12
CA TYR A 165 7.21 -2.80 -9.44
C TYR A 165 7.94 -1.89 -10.42
N LEU A 166 8.18 -0.66 -9.97
CA LEU A 166 9.10 0.27 -10.61
C LEU A 166 10.02 0.92 -9.58
N ALA A 167 11.26 1.11 -9.96
CA ALA A 167 12.27 1.87 -9.24
C ALA A 167 12.16 3.34 -9.61
N GLN A 168 12.28 4.25 -8.65
CA GLN A 168 12.36 5.69 -8.90
C GLN A 168 13.09 6.39 -7.76
N ILE A 169 13.27 7.69 -7.85
CA ILE A 169 13.92 8.48 -6.80
C ILE A 169 12.89 9.44 -6.23
N GLY A 170 12.81 9.52 -4.90
CA GLY A 170 11.95 10.49 -4.23
C GLY A 170 12.39 11.93 -4.55
N ALA A 171 11.43 12.80 -4.86
CA ALA A 171 11.75 14.19 -5.21
C ALA A 171 12.14 15.04 -4.00
N VAL A 172 11.51 14.79 -2.84
CA VAL A 172 11.76 15.51 -1.59
C VAL A 172 12.90 14.87 -0.78
N GLU A 173 12.88 13.54 -0.72
CA GLU A 173 13.92 12.73 -0.10
C GLU A 173 14.58 11.92 -1.22
N PRO A 174 15.83 12.25 -1.62
CA PRO A 174 16.50 11.67 -2.80
C PRO A 174 17.04 10.25 -2.51
N VAL A 175 16.19 9.42 -1.93
CA VAL A 175 16.43 8.00 -1.69
C VAL A 175 15.75 7.22 -2.80
N GLU A 176 16.45 6.24 -3.37
CA GLU A 176 15.85 5.29 -4.31
C GLU A 176 14.67 4.58 -3.66
N ARG A 177 13.60 4.41 -4.43
CA ARG A 177 12.37 3.74 -4.01
C ARG A 177 12.05 2.65 -5.00
N ILE A 178 11.44 1.58 -4.52
CA ILE A 178 10.69 0.65 -5.35
C ILE A 178 9.21 0.81 -5.00
N SER A 179 8.34 0.89 -6.01
CA SER A 179 6.90 1.15 -5.85
C SER A 179 6.10 0.14 -6.64
N LEU A 180 5.00 -0.34 -6.07
CA LEU A 180 3.96 -1.02 -6.83
C LEU A 180 3.37 -0.04 -7.86
N THR A 181 3.12 -0.52 -9.08
CA THR A 181 2.46 0.28 -10.13
C THR A 181 0.95 0.33 -9.92
N LEU A 182 0.28 1.32 -10.51
CA LEU A 182 -1.16 1.52 -10.39
C LEU A 182 -1.99 0.30 -10.83
N PRO A 183 -1.71 -0.38 -11.97
CA PRO A 183 -2.46 -1.59 -12.33
C PRO A 183 -2.44 -2.66 -11.25
N TRP A 184 -1.30 -2.82 -10.57
CA TRP A 184 -1.13 -3.82 -9.51
C TRP A 184 -1.67 -3.36 -8.16
N ILE A 185 -1.68 -2.05 -7.87
CA ILE A 185 -2.48 -1.49 -6.76
C ILE A 185 -3.97 -1.79 -6.98
N LEU A 186 -4.46 -1.61 -8.21
CA LEU A 186 -5.85 -1.88 -8.57
C LEU A 186 -6.16 -3.38 -8.72
N ASN A 187 -5.16 -4.25 -8.84
CA ASN A 187 -5.32 -5.71 -8.75
C ASN A 187 -5.55 -6.17 -7.29
N SER A 188 -6.54 -5.56 -6.65
CA SER A 188 -6.96 -5.78 -5.26
C SER A 188 -8.47 -5.93 -5.23
N LEU A 189 -9.00 -6.82 -4.39
CA LEU A 189 -10.42 -6.84 -4.08
C LEU A 189 -10.81 -5.57 -3.32
N ARG A 190 -9.91 -5.08 -2.46
CA ARG A 190 -10.16 -3.94 -1.59
C ARG A 190 -8.97 -3.01 -1.43
N VAL A 191 -9.16 -1.73 -1.75
CA VAL A 191 -8.17 -0.66 -1.51
C VAL A 191 -8.71 0.26 -0.42
N TYR A 192 -7.91 0.42 0.62
CA TYR A 192 -8.10 1.38 1.70
C TYR A 192 -7.11 2.51 1.51
N LEU A 193 -7.60 3.76 1.53
CA LEU A 193 -6.75 4.93 1.65
C LEU A 193 -6.92 5.52 3.04
N GLN A 194 -5.84 5.68 3.79
CA GLN A 194 -5.88 6.35 5.09
C GLN A 194 -5.03 7.62 5.12
N PHE A 195 -5.56 8.64 5.81
CA PHE A 195 -4.83 9.86 6.12
C PHE A 195 -5.47 10.60 7.31
N GLY A 196 -4.76 11.60 7.83
CA GLY A 196 -5.28 12.50 8.85
C GLY A 196 -4.63 13.87 8.74
N GLY A 197 -5.26 14.88 9.34
CA GLY A 197 -4.77 16.26 9.36
C GLY A 197 -5.28 17.12 8.20
N ALA A 198 -5.49 18.41 8.49
CA ALA A 198 -6.14 19.36 7.58
C ALA A 198 -5.43 19.51 6.22
N SER A 199 -4.09 19.51 6.21
CA SER A 199 -3.30 19.61 4.96
C SER A 199 -3.65 18.49 3.98
N LYS A 200 -3.76 17.25 4.47
CA LYS A 200 -4.13 16.09 3.63
C LYS A 200 -5.58 16.13 3.17
N VAL A 201 -6.50 16.71 3.95
CA VAL A 201 -7.90 16.90 3.52
C VAL A 201 -7.97 17.81 2.29
N GLU A 202 -7.21 18.90 2.26
CA GLU A 202 -7.17 19.80 1.12
C GLU A 202 -6.63 19.09 -0.14
N VAL A 203 -5.56 18.32 0.01
CA VAL A 203 -4.97 17.51 -1.07
C VAL A 203 -5.96 16.48 -1.59
N TYR A 204 -6.64 15.77 -0.69
CA TYR A 204 -7.69 14.80 -1.05
C TYR A 204 -8.81 15.47 -1.86
N ASN A 205 -9.30 16.63 -1.41
CA ASN A 205 -10.36 17.36 -2.11
C ASN A 205 -9.94 17.78 -3.52
N LYS A 206 -8.67 18.16 -3.72
CA LYS A 206 -8.13 18.47 -5.06
C LYS A 206 -8.01 17.20 -5.91
N ALA A 207 -7.54 16.08 -5.33
CA ALA A 207 -7.41 14.80 -6.01
C ALA A 207 -8.76 14.20 -6.44
N MET A 208 -9.84 14.52 -5.73
CA MET A 208 -11.21 14.09 -6.07
C MET A 208 -11.82 14.81 -7.27
N GLN A 209 -11.21 15.90 -7.77
CA GLN A 209 -11.72 16.64 -8.93
C GLN A 209 -11.50 15.91 -10.26
N GLY A 210 -10.70 14.85 -10.25
CA GLY A 210 -10.42 14.01 -11.42
C GLY A 210 -8.94 13.61 -11.48
N ARG A 211 -8.61 12.75 -12.45
CA ARG A 211 -7.23 12.30 -12.66
C ARG A 211 -6.31 13.49 -12.93
N ASN A 212 -5.31 13.64 -12.10
CA ASN A 212 -4.34 14.71 -12.20
C ASN A 212 -2.96 14.18 -11.74
N PRO A 213 -1.93 14.16 -12.60
CA PRO A 213 -0.61 13.64 -12.23
C PRO A 213 0.08 14.49 -11.14
N GLN A 214 -0.38 15.72 -10.89
CA GLN A 214 0.04 16.50 -9.74
C GLN A 214 -0.39 15.87 -8.40
N TYR A 215 -1.44 15.05 -8.42
CA TYR A 215 -1.93 14.29 -7.27
C TYR A 215 -2.09 12.81 -7.67
N PRO A 216 -1.02 12.00 -7.73
CA PRO A 216 -1.06 10.61 -8.21
C PRO A 216 -2.15 9.74 -7.56
N VAL A 217 -2.48 9.99 -6.28
CA VAL A 217 -3.62 9.35 -5.59
C VAL A 217 -4.97 9.53 -6.31
N SER A 218 -5.15 10.60 -7.09
CA SER A 218 -6.36 10.85 -7.89
C SER A 218 -6.65 9.73 -8.90
N TYR A 219 -5.62 9.02 -9.37
CA TYR A 219 -5.80 7.88 -10.27
C TYR A 219 -6.40 6.66 -9.58
N VAL A 220 -6.07 6.46 -8.29
CA VAL A 220 -6.72 5.45 -7.43
C VAL A 220 -8.16 5.86 -7.11
N LEU A 221 -8.40 7.15 -6.86
CA LEU A 221 -9.72 7.67 -6.46
C LEU A 221 -10.72 7.78 -7.62
N SER A 222 -10.25 8.04 -8.84
CA SER A 222 -11.09 8.32 -10.02
C SER A 222 -11.44 7.08 -10.85
N GLN A 223 -10.82 5.94 -10.58
CA GLN A 223 -11.12 4.68 -11.29
C GLN A 223 -12.37 3.99 -10.74
N THR A 224 -12.93 3.06 -11.52
CA THR A 224 -14.16 2.32 -11.19
C THR A 224 -13.99 0.80 -11.13
N GLN A 225 -12.79 0.29 -11.39
CA GLN A 225 -12.46 -1.14 -11.47
C GLN A 225 -12.47 -1.79 -10.09
N THR A 226 -11.84 -1.11 -9.14
CA THR A 226 -11.64 -1.59 -7.78
C THR A 226 -12.32 -0.60 -6.87
N PRO A 227 -13.26 -1.01 -6.01
CA PRO A 227 -13.86 -0.05 -5.10
C PRO A 227 -12.74 0.63 -4.27
N VAL A 228 -12.98 1.78 -3.62
CA VAL A 228 -12.00 2.41 -2.71
C VAL A 228 -12.71 2.89 -1.46
N SER A 229 -12.14 2.60 -0.29
CA SER A 229 -12.66 3.08 0.99
C SER A 229 -11.65 4.03 1.63
N VAL A 230 -12.07 5.26 1.90
CA VAL A 230 -11.21 6.31 2.47
C VAL A 230 -11.50 6.43 3.96
N PHE A 231 -10.48 6.25 4.79
CA PHE A 231 -10.56 6.37 6.25
C PHE A 231 -9.76 7.61 6.65
N ALA A 232 -10.45 8.64 7.15
CA ALA A 232 -9.83 9.92 7.48
C ALA A 232 -10.04 10.30 8.94
N ALA A 233 -8.95 10.62 9.64
CA ALA A 233 -9.02 11.15 10.99
C ALA A 233 -9.09 12.68 10.98
N ARG A 234 -10.09 13.24 11.65
CA ARG A 234 -10.10 14.64 12.09
C ARG A 234 -9.06 14.74 13.20
N SER A 235 -8.21 15.77 13.12
CA SER A 235 -7.07 16.04 14.02
C SER A 235 -7.30 15.61 15.46
#